data_AF-A0A2B0Y7D6-F1
#
_entry.id   AF-A0A2B0Y7D6-F1
#
_cell.length_a   1.000
_cell.length_b   1.000
_cell.length_c   1.000
_cell.angle_alpha   90.00
_cell.angle_beta   90.00
_cell.angle_gamma   90.00
#
_symmetry.space_group_name_H-M   'P 1'
#
loop_
_entity.id
_entity.type
_entity.pdbx_description
1 polymer ?
#
loop_
_entity_poly.entity_id
_entity_poly.type
_entity_poly.pdbx_seq_one_letter_code
_entity_poly.pdbx_strand_id
1 'polypeptide(L)'
;MTMTTIPKRKKKPAPFKFKPFSKKQLKVLTWWKPNSPVKNYDGIICDGSIRAGKTVSMALSYVMWAMESFEGENFGMCGKTIGSHRRNVITPLKKMLKSRGYRVKDHRSENMLTITKDSVTNFFYIFGGKDESSQDLIQGITAAGMFFDEVALMVQSFVNQATGRLSVTGSKMWFNCNPAGPYHWFKEKWLDQKKEKNLLHLKFSMDDNLSLDEKTKRRYHRMYSGVFYRRYIKGEWAAASGLIFDMFDENKHKVPTIQREYVEYFVSCDYGTQNAMVYGLWGKCIEKGEEVWYKVKEYRYSGRETEKQKTDQEYYEDFEKFVGDLPIRGTVVDPSAASFIALLVRNKRKVYKARNNVKEGIGNVGVALNTGIIYFNDCCNETFKEFASYIWDEKSVERGEDKPLKENDHHMDETRYFVNTVIYGLRKKKKKKRGEAA
;
A
#
# COMPACT_ATOMS: atom_id res chain seq x y z
N MET A 1 -7.30 55.93 11.24
CA MET A 1 -7.56 55.17 9.99
C MET A 1 -7.61 53.68 10.32
N THR A 2 -8.81 53.14 10.45
CA THR A 2 -9.07 51.73 10.76
C THR A 2 -8.85 50.87 9.52
N MET A 3 -7.81 50.02 9.54
CA MET A 3 -7.55 49.06 8.47
C MET A 3 -8.65 48.01 8.42
N THR A 4 -9.51 48.12 7.42
CA THR A 4 -10.54 47.13 7.10
C THR A 4 -9.86 45.91 6.46
N THR A 5 -9.80 44.81 7.20
CA THR A 5 -9.30 43.53 6.67
C THR A 5 -10.33 42.93 5.72
N ILE A 6 -10.03 42.96 4.42
CA ILE A 6 -10.86 42.30 3.40
C ILE A 6 -10.82 40.77 3.66
N PRO A 7 -11.97 40.11 3.89
CA PRO A 7 -11.99 38.67 4.11
C PRO A 7 -11.54 37.94 2.84
N LYS A 8 -10.49 37.12 2.96
CA LYS A 8 -10.02 36.24 1.87
C LYS A 8 -11.18 35.35 1.41
N ARG A 9 -11.72 35.62 0.21
CA ARG A 9 -12.65 34.72 -0.49
C ARG A 9 -12.06 33.31 -0.51
N LYS A 10 -12.75 32.34 0.10
CA LYS A 10 -12.43 30.90 -0.04
C LYS A 10 -12.46 30.57 -1.54
N LYS A 11 -11.31 30.44 -2.18
CA LYS A 11 -11.20 30.03 -3.59
C LYS A 11 -11.95 28.70 -3.72
N LYS A 12 -12.94 28.62 -4.63
CA LYS A 12 -13.59 27.35 -4.98
C LYS A 12 -12.48 26.37 -5.40
N PRO A 13 -12.46 25.14 -4.86
CA PRO A 13 -11.43 24.17 -5.22
C PRO A 13 -11.47 23.95 -6.74
N ALA A 14 -10.30 23.92 -7.38
CA ALA A 14 -10.19 23.77 -8.82
C ALA A 14 -11.00 22.55 -9.31
N PRO A 15 -11.78 22.69 -10.40
CA PRO A 15 -12.58 21.60 -10.92
C PRO A 15 -11.67 20.44 -11.37
N PHE A 16 -12.13 19.21 -11.16
CA PHE A 16 -11.41 18.03 -11.61
C PHE A 16 -11.46 17.98 -13.15
N LYS A 17 -10.32 18.14 -13.82
CA LYS A 17 -10.22 18.05 -15.28
C LYS A 17 -10.04 16.59 -15.69
N PHE A 18 -11.07 16.01 -16.31
CA PHE A 18 -10.96 14.70 -16.92
C PHE A 18 -10.03 14.77 -18.12
N LYS A 19 -9.08 13.84 -18.19
CA LYS A 19 -8.51 13.43 -19.48
C LYS A 19 -9.45 12.41 -20.13
N PRO A 20 -9.41 12.25 -21.47
CA PRO A 20 -10.26 11.29 -22.16
C PRO A 20 -10.17 9.90 -21.53
N PHE A 21 -11.32 9.24 -21.41
CA PHE A 21 -11.37 7.84 -20.96
C PHE A 21 -10.94 6.92 -22.10
N SER A 22 -10.13 5.90 -21.79
CA SER A 22 -9.81 4.85 -22.76
C SER A 22 -11.02 3.96 -23.05
N LYS A 23 -10.94 3.14 -24.11
CA LYS A 23 -11.99 2.18 -24.46
C LYS A 23 -12.34 1.25 -23.29
N LYS A 24 -11.37 0.78 -22.50
CA LYS A 24 -11.64 -0.06 -21.31
C LYS A 24 -12.30 0.72 -20.17
N GLN A 25 -11.87 1.96 -19.94
CA GLN A 25 -12.53 2.82 -18.94
C GLN A 25 -13.98 3.13 -19.33
N LEU A 26 -14.26 3.35 -20.62
CA LEU A 26 -15.61 3.52 -21.14
C LEU A 26 -16.46 2.25 -20.95
N LYS A 27 -15.91 1.05 -21.25
CA LYS A 27 -16.59 -0.22 -20.95
C LYS A 27 -16.99 -0.31 -19.47
N VAL A 28 -16.09 0.06 -18.55
CA VAL A 28 -16.43 0.10 -17.10
C VAL A 28 -17.53 1.12 -16.80
N LEU A 29 -17.54 2.28 -17.45
CA LEU A 29 -18.56 3.32 -17.23
C LEU A 29 -19.94 2.94 -17.76
N THR A 30 -20.04 2.03 -18.74
CA THR A 30 -21.29 1.78 -19.48
C THR A 30 -21.79 0.35 -19.45
N TRP A 31 -21.05 -0.62 -18.90
CA TRP A 31 -21.43 -2.05 -18.97
C TRP A 31 -22.82 -2.37 -18.40
N TRP A 32 -23.26 -1.59 -17.41
CA TRP A 32 -24.54 -1.72 -16.70
C TRP A 32 -25.70 -0.96 -17.35
N LYS A 33 -25.46 -0.15 -18.39
CA LYS A 33 -26.50 0.65 -19.04
C LYS A 33 -27.54 -0.24 -19.74
N PRO A 34 -28.80 0.19 -19.89
CA PRO A 34 -29.87 -0.62 -20.49
C PRO A 34 -29.61 -1.12 -21.92
N ASN A 35 -28.79 -0.39 -22.69
CA ASN A 35 -28.40 -0.71 -24.06
C ASN A 35 -27.07 -1.50 -24.17
N SER A 36 -26.45 -1.83 -23.04
CA SER A 36 -25.23 -2.64 -23.02
C SER A 36 -25.56 -4.12 -23.20
N PRO A 37 -24.85 -4.85 -24.08
CA PRO A 37 -25.07 -6.28 -24.27
C PRO A 37 -24.65 -7.12 -23.04
N VAL A 38 -23.92 -6.53 -22.10
CA VAL A 38 -23.40 -7.18 -20.89
C VAL A 38 -24.08 -6.66 -19.61
N LYS A 39 -25.24 -6.01 -19.71
CA LYS A 39 -25.94 -5.44 -18.54
C LYS A 39 -26.46 -6.47 -17.53
N ASN A 40 -26.70 -7.70 -18.01
CA ASN A 40 -27.25 -8.81 -17.25
C ASN A 40 -26.19 -9.55 -16.40
N TYR A 41 -24.92 -9.13 -16.45
CA TYR A 41 -23.93 -9.64 -15.52
C TYR A 41 -24.22 -9.15 -14.09
N ASP A 42 -23.98 -10.00 -13.10
CA ASP A 42 -24.22 -9.73 -11.68
C ASP A 42 -23.10 -8.89 -11.05
N GLY A 43 -22.00 -8.71 -11.78
CA GLY A 43 -20.90 -7.88 -11.34
C GLY A 43 -19.78 -7.75 -12.35
N ILE A 44 -18.75 -7.00 -11.95
CA ILE A 44 -17.56 -6.74 -12.76
C ILE A 44 -16.29 -6.88 -11.91
N ILE A 45 -15.29 -7.55 -12.46
CA ILE A 45 -13.93 -7.64 -11.96
C ILE A 45 -13.00 -6.85 -12.89
N CYS A 46 -12.30 -5.86 -12.33
CA CYS A 46 -11.22 -5.13 -12.99
C CYS A 46 -9.88 -5.39 -12.30
N ASP A 47 -9.00 -6.15 -12.94
CA ASP A 47 -7.67 -6.49 -12.41
C ASP A 47 -6.53 -5.90 -13.27
N GLY A 48 -5.28 -6.25 -12.94
CA GLY A 48 -4.11 -5.94 -13.76
C GLY A 48 -3.21 -4.83 -13.20
N SER A 49 -2.53 -4.09 -14.07
CA SER A 49 -1.38 -3.25 -13.66
C SER A 49 -1.73 -2.09 -12.70
N ILE A 50 -0.74 -1.61 -11.96
CA ILE A 50 -0.86 -0.35 -11.22
C ILE A 50 -1.06 0.81 -12.19
N ARG A 51 -1.59 1.93 -11.69
CA ARG A 51 -1.72 3.19 -12.44
C ARG A 51 -2.50 3.08 -13.76
N ALA A 52 -3.29 2.03 -13.95
CA ALA A 52 -4.10 1.82 -15.15
C ALA A 52 -5.42 2.61 -15.20
N GLY A 53 -5.67 3.49 -14.22
CA GLY A 53 -6.90 4.28 -14.18
C GLY A 53 -8.17 3.52 -13.75
N LYS A 54 -8.05 2.25 -13.35
CA LYS A 54 -9.15 1.37 -12.89
C LYS A 54 -10.01 1.97 -11.79
N THR A 55 -9.41 2.29 -10.65
CA THR A 55 -10.10 2.73 -9.44
C THR A 55 -10.98 3.95 -9.69
N VAL A 56 -10.46 4.91 -10.48
CA VAL A 56 -11.15 6.18 -10.78
C VAL A 56 -12.39 5.94 -11.63
N SER A 57 -12.27 5.21 -12.74
CA SER A 57 -13.41 4.92 -13.62
C SER A 57 -14.44 4.03 -12.93
N MET A 58 -13.99 3.04 -12.17
CA MET A 58 -14.87 2.07 -11.52
C MET A 58 -15.65 2.67 -10.36
N ALA A 59 -15.01 3.46 -9.48
CA ALA A 59 -15.71 4.13 -8.38
C ALA A 59 -16.72 5.18 -8.88
N LEU A 60 -16.38 5.91 -9.95
CA LEU A 60 -17.32 6.84 -10.58
C LEU A 60 -18.51 6.07 -11.19
N SER A 61 -18.23 5.01 -11.95
CA SER A 61 -19.28 4.20 -12.56
C SER A 61 -20.20 3.55 -11.54
N TYR A 62 -19.66 3.09 -10.41
CA TYR A 62 -20.42 2.48 -9.33
C TYR A 62 -21.47 3.45 -8.77
N VAL A 63 -21.07 4.70 -8.48
CA VAL A 63 -22.02 5.72 -8.01
C VAL A 63 -23.01 6.11 -9.11
N MET A 64 -22.57 6.22 -10.37
CA MET A 64 -23.49 6.52 -11.47
C MET A 64 -24.56 5.44 -11.63
N TRP A 65 -24.16 4.17 -11.61
CA TRP A 65 -25.07 3.02 -11.65
C TRP A 65 -26.06 3.05 -10.49
N ALA A 66 -25.56 3.16 -9.25
CA ALA A 66 -26.38 3.19 -8.05
C ALA A 66 -27.44 4.31 -8.12
N MET A 67 -27.04 5.51 -8.51
CA MET A 67 -27.91 6.69 -8.58
C MET A 67 -28.88 6.69 -9.77
N GLU A 68 -28.67 5.86 -10.79
CA GLU A 68 -29.59 5.73 -11.93
C GLU A 68 -30.51 4.51 -11.84
N SER A 69 -30.18 3.53 -10.97
CA SER A 69 -30.92 2.28 -10.85
C SER A 69 -31.73 2.16 -9.56
N PHE A 70 -31.45 2.98 -8.55
CA PHE A 70 -32.04 2.86 -7.21
C PHE A 70 -32.30 4.22 -6.57
N GLU A 71 -33.24 4.26 -5.63
CA GLU A 71 -33.57 5.41 -4.80
C GLU A 71 -33.84 4.96 -3.35
N GLY A 72 -33.29 5.68 -2.37
CA GLY A 72 -33.45 5.37 -0.96
C GLY A 72 -32.62 4.17 -0.47
N GLU A 73 -31.72 3.64 -1.30
CA GLU A 73 -31.02 2.38 -1.05
C GLU A 73 -29.63 2.54 -0.42
N ASN A 74 -29.16 1.46 0.20
CA ASN A 74 -27.84 1.37 0.84
C ASN A 74 -26.82 0.67 -0.06
N PHE A 75 -25.60 1.19 -0.09
CA PHE A 75 -24.49 0.69 -0.89
C PHE A 75 -23.22 0.59 -0.04
N GLY A 76 -22.40 -0.44 -0.28
CA GLY A 76 -21.10 -0.57 0.39
C GLY A 76 -19.93 -0.13 -0.48
N MET A 77 -18.93 0.49 0.15
CA MET A 77 -17.63 0.84 -0.43
C MET A 77 -16.51 0.37 0.50
N CYS A 78 -15.85 -0.70 0.11
CA CYS A 78 -14.88 -1.42 0.91
C CYS A 78 -13.46 -1.15 0.42
N GLY A 79 -12.53 -0.94 1.35
CA GLY A 79 -11.08 -0.99 1.09
C GLY A 79 -10.36 -1.78 2.18
N LYS A 80 -9.04 -1.99 2.03
CA LYS A 80 -8.24 -2.64 3.09
C LYS A 80 -8.42 -1.96 4.45
N THR A 81 -8.39 -0.62 4.48
CA THR A 81 -8.72 0.16 5.68
C THR A 81 -9.56 1.36 5.28
N ILE A 82 -10.44 1.83 6.16
CA ILE A 82 -11.24 3.05 5.92
C ILE A 82 -10.32 4.24 5.58
N GLY A 83 -9.21 4.38 6.30
CA GLY A 83 -8.25 5.47 6.09
C GLY A 83 -7.53 5.43 4.74
N SER A 84 -7.17 4.25 4.21
CA SER A 84 -6.61 4.13 2.85
C SER A 84 -7.68 4.37 1.80
N HIS A 85 -8.86 3.76 1.97
CA HIS A 85 -9.97 3.88 1.02
C HIS A 85 -10.45 5.33 0.86
N ARG A 86 -10.58 6.07 1.97
CA ARG A 86 -10.94 7.50 1.92
C ARG A 86 -9.93 8.34 1.14
N ARG A 87 -8.63 8.03 1.25
CA ARG A 87 -7.57 8.75 0.52
C ARG A 87 -7.56 8.40 -0.96
N ASN A 88 -7.61 7.10 -1.29
CA ASN A 88 -7.39 6.62 -2.64
C ASN A 88 -8.65 6.70 -3.52
N VAL A 89 -9.84 6.55 -2.92
CA VAL A 89 -11.12 6.46 -3.65
C VAL A 89 -12.03 7.64 -3.33
N ILE A 90 -12.45 7.79 -2.06
CA ILE A 90 -13.53 8.71 -1.70
C ILE A 90 -13.17 10.18 -1.96
N THR A 91 -11.94 10.57 -1.63
CA THR A 91 -11.46 11.95 -1.81
C THR A 91 -11.47 12.40 -3.28
N PRO A 92 -10.87 11.66 -4.23
CA PRO A 92 -11.00 12.00 -5.65
C PRO A 92 -12.45 11.86 -6.15
N LEU A 93 -13.18 10.80 -5.74
CA LEU A 93 -14.56 10.57 -6.14
C LEU A 93 -15.48 11.76 -5.82
N LYS A 94 -15.41 12.30 -4.60
CA LYS A 94 -16.21 13.48 -4.22
C LYS A 94 -15.98 14.69 -5.14
N LYS A 95 -14.75 14.90 -5.60
CA LYS A 95 -14.44 15.99 -6.54
C LYS A 95 -15.07 15.74 -7.91
N MET A 96 -14.97 14.50 -8.39
CA MET A 96 -15.56 14.08 -9.67
C MET A 96 -17.09 14.16 -9.68
N LEU A 97 -17.73 13.75 -8.59
CA LEU A 97 -19.17 13.80 -8.42
C LEU A 97 -19.67 15.25 -8.39
N LYS A 98 -19.04 16.11 -7.58
CA LYS A 98 -19.38 17.54 -7.52
C LYS A 98 -19.25 18.23 -8.87
N SER A 99 -18.25 17.88 -9.67
CA SER A 99 -18.09 18.42 -11.04
C SER A 99 -19.20 18.00 -12.01
N ARG A 100 -19.99 16.97 -11.68
CA ARG A 100 -21.12 16.45 -12.46
C ARG A 100 -22.49 16.75 -11.84
N GLY A 101 -22.56 17.72 -10.94
CA GLY A 101 -23.83 18.16 -10.33
C GLY A 101 -24.34 17.29 -9.18
N TYR A 102 -23.59 16.27 -8.73
CA TYR A 102 -23.95 15.50 -7.55
C TYR A 102 -23.69 16.32 -6.27
N ARG A 103 -24.65 16.30 -5.34
CA ARG A 103 -24.48 16.74 -3.96
C ARG A 103 -23.97 15.57 -3.12
N VAL A 104 -22.93 15.80 -2.33
CA VAL A 104 -22.32 14.77 -1.47
C VAL A 104 -22.15 15.30 -0.05
N LYS A 105 -22.85 14.68 0.90
CA LYS A 105 -22.68 14.88 2.35
C LYS A 105 -21.86 13.73 2.92
N ASP A 106 -20.76 14.04 3.59
CA ASP A 106 -19.80 13.05 4.11
C ASP A 106 -19.89 13.00 5.65
N HIS A 107 -20.55 11.96 6.16
CA HIS A 107 -20.76 11.72 7.59
C HIS A 107 -19.57 10.91 8.11
N ARG A 108 -18.57 11.62 8.61
CA ARG A 108 -17.27 11.01 8.94
C ARG A 108 -17.31 10.09 10.15
N SER A 109 -18.10 10.43 11.16
CA SER A 109 -18.32 9.62 12.37
C SER A 109 -18.91 8.26 12.02
N GLU A 110 -19.90 8.24 11.14
CA GLU A 110 -20.64 7.03 10.73
C GLU A 110 -19.99 6.28 9.57
N ASN A 111 -18.90 6.81 9.01
CA ASN A 111 -18.29 6.28 7.80
C ASN A 111 -19.26 6.12 6.62
N MET A 112 -20.11 7.11 6.38
CA MET A 112 -21.13 7.06 5.33
C MET A 112 -21.13 8.33 4.46
N LEU A 113 -21.51 8.20 3.20
CA LEU A 113 -21.84 9.31 2.31
C LEU A 113 -23.32 9.29 1.96
N THR A 114 -24.00 10.43 2.07
CA THR A 114 -25.29 10.64 1.38
C THR A 114 -25.01 11.33 0.06
N ILE A 115 -25.42 10.70 -1.04
CA ILE A 115 -25.24 11.24 -2.39
C ILE A 115 -26.61 11.50 -2.99
N THR A 116 -26.81 12.72 -3.47
CA THR A 116 -28.05 13.15 -4.12
C THR A 116 -27.73 13.72 -5.49
N LYS A 117 -28.52 13.36 -6.50
CA LYS A 117 -28.54 14.01 -7.80
C LYS A 117 -29.99 14.16 -8.23
N ASP A 118 -30.36 15.38 -8.61
CA ASP A 118 -31.73 15.75 -8.92
C ASP A 118 -32.65 15.39 -7.71
N SER A 119 -33.66 14.54 -7.89
CA SER A 119 -34.54 14.04 -6.82
C SER A 119 -34.03 12.77 -6.13
N VAL A 120 -33.12 12.01 -6.75
CA VAL A 120 -32.69 10.70 -6.26
C VAL A 120 -31.61 10.83 -5.19
N THR A 121 -31.77 10.11 -4.08
CA THR A 121 -30.79 10.04 -2.98
C THR A 121 -30.52 8.60 -2.57
N ASN A 122 -29.24 8.23 -2.39
CA ASN A 122 -28.82 6.94 -1.86
C ASN A 122 -27.69 7.09 -0.81
N PHE A 123 -27.45 6.02 -0.04
CA PHE A 123 -26.52 5.99 1.08
C PHE A 123 -25.34 5.05 0.81
N PHE A 124 -24.11 5.53 1.00
CA PHE A 124 -22.88 4.77 0.69
C PHE A 124 -22.02 4.62 1.94
N TYR A 125 -22.04 3.43 2.54
CA TYR A 125 -21.30 3.06 3.74
C TYR A 125 -19.88 2.61 3.39
N ILE A 126 -18.90 3.02 4.21
CA ILE A 126 -17.47 2.79 3.97
C ILE A 126 -16.95 1.78 4.99
N PHE A 127 -16.45 0.66 4.49
CA PHE A 127 -15.97 -0.46 5.32
C PHE A 127 -14.47 -0.71 5.13
N GLY A 128 -13.84 -1.28 6.16
CA GLY A 128 -12.43 -1.67 6.14
C GLY A 128 -12.27 -3.18 6.30
N GLY A 129 -11.93 -3.91 5.24
CA GLY A 129 -11.83 -5.37 5.26
C GLY A 129 -10.47 -5.93 5.71
N LYS A 130 -9.79 -5.28 6.67
CA LYS A 130 -8.45 -5.69 7.14
C LYS A 130 -8.50 -6.95 7.99
N ASP A 131 -9.52 -7.03 8.85
CA ASP A 131 -9.71 -8.07 9.85
C ASP A 131 -11.21 -8.19 10.15
N GLU A 132 -11.55 -9.23 10.92
CA GLU A 132 -12.93 -9.65 11.17
C GLU A 132 -13.69 -8.67 12.07
N SER A 133 -13.01 -7.71 12.72
CA SER A 133 -13.66 -6.71 13.59
C SER A 133 -14.62 -5.77 12.83
N SER A 134 -14.46 -5.67 11.52
CA SER A 134 -15.37 -4.91 10.63
C SER A 134 -16.64 -5.68 10.26
N GLN A 135 -16.75 -6.96 10.64
CA GLN A 135 -17.86 -7.83 10.29
C GLN A 135 -19.15 -7.42 11.01
N ASP A 136 -19.08 -7.00 12.26
CA ASP A 136 -20.28 -6.63 13.04
C ASP A 136 -21.10 -5.53 12.33
N LEU A 137 -20.42 -4.57 11.70
CA LEU A 137 -21.06 -3.47 10.97
C LEU A 137 -21.67 -3.92 9.64
N ILE A 138 -21.11 -4.94 8.99
CA ILE A 138 -21.61 -5.45 7.70
C ILE A 138 -22.68 -6.53 7.87
N GLN A 139 -22.80 -7.11 9.07
CA GLN A 139 -23.78 -8.17 9.31
C GLN A 139 -25.22 -7.66 9.36
N GLY A 140 -25.45 -6.41 9.76
CA GLY A 140 -26.78 -5.82 9.90
C GLY A 140 -27.31 -5.05 8.68
N ILE A 141 -26.53 -4.90 7.61
CA ILE A 141 -26.90 -4.04 6.48
C ILE A 141 -27.53 -4.84 5.33
N THR A 142 -28.66 -4.38 4.81
CA THR A 142 -29.19 -4.76 3.49
C THR A 142 -28.63 -3.78 2.47
N ALA A 143 -27.98 -4.27 1.41
CA ALA A 143 -27.35 -3.42 0.40
C ALA A 143 -27.79 -3.75 -1.02
N ALA A 144 -27.97 -2.71 -1.85
CA ALA A 144 -28.23 -2.81 -3.27
C ALA A 144 -26.96 -2.92 -4.11
N GLY A 145 -25.77 -2.77 -3.53
CA GLY A 145 -24.50 -2.96 -4.24
C GLY A 145 -23.30 -2.95 -3.32
N MET A 146 -22.21 -3.58 -3.78
CA MET A 146 -20.94 -3.61 -3.06
C MET A 146 -19.76 -3.32 -4.00
N PHE A 147 -18.93 -2.35 -3.61
CA PHE A 147 -17.68 -2.01 -4.29
C PHE A 147 -16.47 -2.35 -3.42
N PHE A 148 -15.54 -3.15 -3.94
CA PHE A 148 -14.31 -3.56 -3.26
C PHE A 148 -13.09 -3.02 -3.99
N ASP A 149 -12.39 -2.06 -3.37
CA ASP A 149 -11.11 -1.54 -3.85
C ASP A 149 -9.94 -2.27 -3.20
N GLU A 150 -8.99 -2.71 -4.03
CA GLU A 150 -7.86 -3.56 -3.61
C GLU A 150 -8.33 -4.87 -2.96
N VAL A 151 -9.35 -5.53 -3.53
CA VAL A 151 -10.01 -6.71 -2.91
C VAL A 151 -9.05 -7.85 -2.57
N ALA A 152 -7.96 -8.02 -3.34
CA ALA A 152 -6.93 -9.02 -3.07
C ALA A 152 -6.11 -8.75 -1.78
N LEU A 153 -6.33 -7.62 -1.10
CA LEU A 153 -5.73 -7.30 0.20
C LEU A 153 -6.71 -7.42 1.38
N MET A 154 -7.97 -7.79 1.10
CA MET A 154 -9.00 -8.02 2.11
C MET A 154 -9.03 -9.49 2.51
N VAL A 155 -9.55 -9.76 3.71
CA VAL A 155 -9.81 -11.14 4.16
C VAL A 155 -11.02 -11.72 3.42
N GLN A 156 -10.93 -13.00 3.05
CA GLN A 156 -11.97 -13.69 2.27
C GLN A 156 -13.32 -13.72 2.99
N SER A 157 -13.31 -13.95 4.32
CA SER A 157 -14.52 -14.01 5.14
C SER A 157 -15.33 -12.71 5.05
N PHE A 158 -14.65 -11.55 5.11
CA PHE A 158 -15.27 -10.25 4.96
C PHE A 158 -15.94 -10.08 3.59
N VAL A 159 -15.27 -10.44 2.50
CA VAL A 159 -15.82 -10.30 1.14
C VAL A 159 -17.03 -11.20 0.96
N ASN A 160 -16.96 -12.45 1.41
CA ASN A 160 -18.09 -13.39 1.35
C ASN A 160 -19.30 -12.87 2.13
N GLN A 161 -19.09 -12.38 3.36
CA GLN A 161 -20.16 -11.81 4.17
C GLN A 161 -20.78 -10.57 3.50
N ALA A 162 -19.94 -9.66 2.99
CA ALA A 162 -20.37 -8.44 2.31
C ALA A 162 -21.21 -8.76 1.06
N THR A 163 -20.80 -9.73 0.25
CA THR A 163 -21.57 -10.16 -0.93
C THR A 163 -22.87 -10.86 -0.56
N GLY A 164 -22.92 -11.54 0.59
CA GLY A 164 -24.15 -12.14 1.12
C GLY A 164 -25.21 -11.13 1.57
N ARG A 165 -24.88 -9.83 1.63
CA ARG A 165 -25.83 -8.74 1.97
C ARG A 165 -26.54 -8.14 0.76
N LEU A 166 -26.23 -8.62 -0.45
CA LEU A 166 -26.83 -8.16 -1.69
C LEU A 166 -28.17 -8.85 -1.95
N SER A 167 -29.21 -8.46 -1.21
CA SER A 167 -30.56 -9.03 -1.32
C SER A 167 -31.54 -8.18 -2.15
N VAL A 168 -31.20 -6.93 -2.45
CA VAL A 168 -32.05 -6.06 -3.28
C VAL A 168 -32.01 -6.50 -4.74
N THR A 169 -33.19 -6.60 -5.38
CA THR A 169 -33.32 -6.96 -6.80
C THR A 169 -32.49 -6.02 -7.69
N GLY A 170 -31.72 -6.61 -8.60
CA GLY A 170 -30.86 -5.84 -9.52
C GLY A 170 -29.53 -5.39 -8.91
N SER A 171 -29.21 -5.82 -7.68
CA SER A 171 -27.93 -5.53 -7.03
C SER A 171 -26.74 -6.06 -7.83
N LYS A 172 -25.58 -5.39 -7.70
CA LYS A 172 -24.36 -5.71 -8.44
C LYS A 172 -23.10 -5.67 -7.59
N MET A 173 -22.14 -6.53 -7.92
CA MET A 173 -20.82 -6.61 -7.29
C MET A 173 -19.74 -5.95 -8.14
N TRP A 174 -18.84 -5.19 -7.50
CA TRP A 174 -17.81 -4.44 -8.19
C TRP A 174 -16.45 -4.68 -7.53
N PHE A 175 -15.54 -5.39 -8.20
CA PHE A 175 -14.22 -5.74 -7.68
C PHE A 175 -13.09 -5.06 -8.46
N ASN A 176 -12.21 -4.34 -7.74
CA ASN A 176 -10.98 -3.77 -8.29
C ASN A 176 -9.76 -4.33 -7.54
N CYS A 177 -8.74 -4.81 -8.24
CA CYS A 177 -7.49 -5.22 -7.60
C CYS A 177 -6.25 -5.14 -8.50
N ASN A 178 -5.09 -5.29 -7.85
CA ASN A 178 -3.88 -5.73 -8.51
C ASN A 178 -3.68 -7.23 -8.24
N PRO A 179 -3.06 -7.97 -9.18
CA PRO A 179 -2.83 -9.40 -9.02
C PRO A 179 -1.95 -9.77 -7.81
N ALA A 180 -2.21 -10.95 -7.25
CA ALA A 180 -1.37 -11.64 -6.27
C ALA A 180 -0.81 -12.93 -6.88
N GLY A 181 -0.53 -13.95 -6.05
CA GLY A 181 -0.17 -15.30 -6.52
C GLY A 181 -1.35 -16.02 -7.21
N PRO A 182 -1.09 -17.01 -8.07
CA PRO A 182 -2.11 -17.74 -8.80
C PRO A 182 -3.06 -18.53 -7.89
N TYR A 183 -2.58 -18.98 -6.73
CA TYR A 183 -3.37 -19.72 -5.72
C TYR A 183 -4.12 -18.81 -4.74
N HIS A 184 -4.08 -17.49 -4.95
CA HIS A 184 -4.77 -16.56 -4.06
C HIS A 184 -6.29 -16.77 -4.14
N TRP A 185 -6.98 -16.77 -3.01
CA TRP A 185 -8.42 -17.07 -2.93
C TRP A 185 -9.29 -16.28 -3.93
N PHE A 186 -8.99 -15.00 -4.16
CA PHE A 186 -9.74 -14.18 -5.13
C PHE A 186 -9.53 -14.66 -6.58
N LYS A 187 -8.35 -15.17 -6.92
CA LYS A 187 -8.09 -15.75 -8.25
C LYS A 187 -8.94 -16.99 -8.45
N GLU A 188 -8.80 -17.96 -7.54
CA GLU A 188 -9.45 -19.27 -7.65
C GLU A 188 -10.97 -19.19 -7.48
N LYS A 189 -11.45 -18.48 -6.45
CA LYS A 189 -12.88 -18.48 -6.07
C LYS A 189 -13.71 -17.43 -6.80
N TRP A 190 -13.09 -16.41 -7.42
CA TRP A 190 -13.83 -15.35 -8.12
C TRP A 190 -13.43 -15.20 -9.58
N LEU A 191 -12.14 -15.06 -9.89
CA LEU A 191 -11.71 -14.78 -11.26
C LEU A 191 -11.77 -16.01 -12.18
N ASP A 192 -11.47 -17.19 -11.66
CA ASP A 192 -11.55 -18.46 -12.39
C ASP A 192 -12.98 -18.99 -12.47
N GLN A 193 -13.78 -18.73 -11.43
CA GLN A 193 -15.20 -19.03 -11.39
C GLN A 193 -16.09 -17.91 -11.96
N LYS A 194 -15.52 -16.91 -12.66
CA LYS A 194 -16.28 -15.73 -13.12
C LYS A 194 -17.48 -16.06 -13.99
N LYS A 195 -17.44 -17.15 -14.77
CA LYS A 195 -18.57 -17.57 -15.61
C LYS A 195 -19.72 -18.12 -14.76
N GLU A 196 -19.40 -18.99 -13.81
CA GLU A 196 -20.35 -19.57 -12.85
C GLU A 196 -21.01 -18.48 -12.00
N LYS A 197 -20.24 -17.46 -11.60
CA LYS A 197 -20.74 -16.32 -10.83
C LYS A 197 -21.32 -15.19 -11.68
N ASN A 198 -21.45 -15.39 -13.00
CA ASN A 198 -21.96 -14.40 -13.94
C ASN A 198 -21.30 -13.00 -13.79
N LEU A 199 -19.97 -12.97 -13.79
CA LEU A 199 -19.14 -11.78 -13.61
C LEU A 199 -18.40 -11.37 -14.90
N LEU A 200 -18.53 -10.09 -15.25
CA LEU A 200 -17.74 -9.49 -16.31
C LEU A 200 -16.29 -9.35 -15.85
N HIS A 201 -15.34 -9.57 -16.75
CA HIS A 201 -13.91 -9.41 -16.43
C HIS A 201 -13.21 -8.51 -17.45
N LEU A 202 -12.55 -7.45 -16.95
CA LEU A 202 -11.72 -6.55 -17.74
C LEU A 202 -10.31 -6.45 -17.14
N LYS A 203 -9.31 -6.93 -17.88
CA LYS A 203 -7.91 -6.79 -17.50
C LYS A 203 -7.32 -5.47 -17.98
N PHE A 204 -6.75 -4.70 -17.06
CA PHE A 204 -6.16 -3.39 -17.35
C PHE A 204 -4.63 -3.38 -17.36
N SER A 205 -4.07 -2.46 -18.14
CA SER A 205 -2.65 -2.15 -18.28
C SER A 205 -2.43 -0.63 -18.15
N MET A 206 -1.17 -0.19 -18.02
CA MET A 206 -0.87 1.25 -17.95
C MET A 206 -1.24 2.00 -19.24
N ASP A 207 -1.33 1.29 -20.38
CA ASP A 207 -1.74 1.87 -21.66
C ASP A 207 -3.22 2.24 -21.70
N ASP A 208 -4.03 1.62 -20.84
CA ASP A 208 -5.43 1.99 -20.68
C ASP A 208 -5.61 3.31 -19.90
N ASN A 209 -4.53 3.90 -19.39
CA ASN A 209 -4.54 5.20 -18.74
C ASN A 209 -3.94 6.30 -19.62
N LEU A 210 -4.81 6.95 -20.40
CA LEU A 210 -4.45 8.09 -21.28
C LEU A 210 -3.96 9.33 -20.53
N SER A 211 -3.96 9.32 -19.19
CA SER A 211 -3.39 10.41 -18.40
C SER A 211 -1.89 10.37 -18.20
N LEU A 212 -1.27 9.20 -18.39
CA LEU A 212 0.16 8.99 -18.19
C LEU A 212 0.93 9.24 -19.49
N ASP A 213 1.97 10.05 -19.42
CA ASP A 213 2.93 10.17 -20.50
C ASP A 213 3.91 8.99 -20.53
N GLU A 214 4.55 8.79 -21.69
CA GLU A 214 5.50 7.70 -21.91
C GLU A 214 6.71 7.76 -20.95
N LYS A 215 7.15 8.97 -20.59
CA LYS A 215 8.23 9.15 -19.60
C LYS A 215 7.84 8.59 -18.23
N THR A 216 6.60 8.83 -17.81
CA THR A 216 6.05 8.33 -16.54
C THR A 216 5.83 6.82 -16.59
N LYS A 217 5.34 6.28 -17.71
CA LYS A 217 5.23 4.83 -17.89
C LYS A 217 6.61 4.17 -17.76
N ARG A 218 7.61 4.64 -18.52
CA ARG A 218 8.99 4.13 -18.44
C ARG A 218 9.56 4.18 -17.02
N ARG A 219 9.27 5.25 -16.27
CA ARG A 219 9.66 5.33 -14.85
C ARG A 219 9.04 4.21 -14.04
N TYR A 220 7.74 3.93 -14.20
CA TYR A 220 7.10 2.81 -13.48
C TYR A 220 7.66 1.44 -13.90
N HIS A 221 7.96 1.24 -15.18
CA HIS A 221 8.60 0.00 -15.63
C HIS A 221 9.94 -0.25 -14.94
N ARG A 222 10.75 0.79 -14.73
CA ARG A 222 12.06 0.68 -14.06
C ARG A 222 11.98 0.41 -12.56
N MET A 223 10.84 0.68 -11.92
CA MET A 223 10.70 0.52 -10.46
C MET A 223 10.56 -0.95 -10.04
N TYR A 224 10.15 -1.84 -10.95
CA TYR A 224 9.80 -3.22 -10.62
C TYR A 224 10.59 -4.20 -11.47
N SER A 225 10.95 -5.33 -10.87
CA SER A 225 11.63 -6.48 -11.48
C SER A 225 10.95 -7.77 -11.03
N GLY A 226 11.36 -8.90 -11.61
CA GLY A 226 10.92 -10.23 -11.18
C GLY A 226 9.40 -10.40 -11.08
N VAL A 227 8.95 -11.07 -10.00
CA VAL A 227 7.53 -11.31 -9.73
C VAL A 227 6.72 -10.03 -9.59
N PHE A 228 7.29 -8.97 -9.01
CA PHE A 228 6.59 -7.69 -8.83
C PHE A 228 6.38 -6.96 -10.16
N TYR A 229 7.29 -7.09 -11.12
CA TYR A 229 7.08 -6.59 -12.48
C TYR A 229 5.92 -7.32 -13.16
N ARG A 230 5.90 -8.66 -13.09
CA ARG A 230 4.81 -9.48 -13.64
C ARG A 230 3.45 -9.06 -13.06
N ARG A 231 3.37 -8.89 -11.74
CA ARG A 231 2.12 -8.51 -11.06
C ARG A 231 1.72 -7.07 -11.31
N TYR A 232 2.59 -6.10 -10.99
CA TYR A 232 2.23 -4.69 -10.98
C TYR A 232 2.34 -4.00 -12.33
N ILE A 233 3.17 -4.49 -13.25
CA ILE A 233 3.34 -3.90 -14.59
C ILE A 233 2.59 -4.72 -15.64
N LYS A 234 2.85 -6.03 -15.75
CA LYS A 234 2.14 -6.88 -16.74
C LYS A 234 0.71 -7.26 -16.32
N GLY A 235 0.37 -7.09 -15.03
CA GLY A 235 -0.96 -7.45 -14.54
C GLY A 235 -1.20 -8.96 -14.50
N GLU A 236 -0.18 -9.76 -14.21
CA GLU A 236 -0.25 -11.22 -14.16
C GLU A 236 -0.39 -11.75 -12.72
N TRP A 237 -1.22 -12.77 -12.53
CA TRP A 237 -1.27 -13.55 -11.30
C TRP A 237 -0.12 -14.56 -11.29
N ALA A 238 1.05 -14.12 -10.85
CA ALA A 238 2.31 -14.87 -10.94
C ALA A 238 2.74 -15.36 -9.56
N ALA A 239 3.19 -16.61 -9.45
CA ALA A 239 3.74 -17.16 -8.21
C ALA A 239 5.04 -16.43 -7.84
N ALA A 240 5.26 -16.25 -6.55
CA ALA A 240 6.53 -15.82 -6.02
C ALA A 240 7.35 -17.08 -5.71
N SER A 241 8.58 -17.16 -6.23
CA SER A 241 9.43 -18.36 -6.11
C SER A 241 10.90 -17.95 -6.07
N GLY A 242 11.71 -18.72 -5.34
CA GLY A 242 13.14 -18.46 -5.20
C GLY A 242 13.44 -17.18 -4.43
N LEU A 243 14.53 -16.50 -4.81
CA LEU A 243 15.02 -15.29 -4.13
C LEU A 243 14.01 -14.15 -4.17
N ILE A 244 13.83 -13.50 -3.02
CA ILE A 244 12.93 -12.36 -2.86
C ILE A 244 13.49 -11.11 -3.53
N PHE A 245 14.78 -10.86 -3.29
CA PHE A 245 15.49 -9.70 -3.82
C PHE A 245 16.41 -10.10 -4.99
N ASP A 246 15.80 -10.74 -6.00
CA ASP A 246 16.48 -11.14 -7.25
C ASP A 246 17.11 -9.98 -8.03
N MET A 247 16.74 -8.74 -7.69
CA MET A 247 17.29 -7.51 -8.27
C MET A 247 18.51 -6.97 -7.54
N PHE A 248 18.85 -7.52 -6.36
CA PHE A 248 20.08 -7.17 -5.70
C PHE A 248 21.27 -7.62 -6.57
N ASP A 249 22.27 -6.75 -6.67
CA ASP A 249 23.43 -6.91 -7.54
C ASP A 249 24.60 -6.25 -6.83
N GLU A 250 25.60 -7.02 -6.42
CA GLU A 250 26.76 -6.51 -5.71
C GLU A 250 27.50 -5.43 -6.51
N ASN A 251 27.61 -5.58 -7.84
CA ASN A 251 28.32 -4.60 -8.65
C ASN A 251 27.63 -3.23 -8.68
N LYS A 252 26.34 -3.18 -8.35
CA LYS A 252 25.55 -1.95 -8.33
C LYS A 252 25.30 -1.42 -6.91
N HIS A 253 24.98 -2.31 -5.98
CA HIS A 253 24.42 -1.93 -4.67
C HIS A 253 25.44 -1.98 -3.54
N LYS A 254 26.54 -2.74 -3.70
CA LYS A 254 27.64 -2.78 -2.74
C LYS A 254 28.68 -1.75 -3.11
N VAL A 255 29.04 -0.92 -2.14
CA VAL A 255 29.97 0.20 -2.31
C VAL A 255 31.09 0.15 -1.29
N PRO A 256 32.26 0.74 -1.55
CA PRO A 256 33.35 0.76 -0.59
C PRO A 256 32.95 1.41 0.74
N THR A 257 33.45 0.86 1.86
CA THR A 257 33.35 1.50 3.18
C THR A 257 34.26 2.72 3.24
N ILE A 258 33.70 3.89 2.91
CA ILE A 258 34.37 5.18 2.98
C ILE A 258 33.52 6.18 3.73
N GLN A 259 34.17 7.21 4.30
CA GLN A 259 33.47 8.35 4.86
C GLN A 259 32.83 9.17 3.74
N ARG A 260 31.56 9.53 3.92
CA ARG A 260 30.80 10.39 3.01
C ARG A 260 30.21 11.56 3.79
N GLU A 261 29.78 12.60 3.08
CA GLU A 261 29.07 13.74 3.66
C GLU A 261 27.61 13.38 3.96
N TYR A 262 27.40 12.61 5.03
CA TYR A 262 26.05 12.26 5.48
C TYR A 262 25.40 13.45 6.18
N VAL A 263 24.24 13.88 5.67
CA VAL A 263 23.49 15.02 6.21
C VAL A 263 22.47 14.62 7.28
N GLU A 264 22.23 13.31 7.46
CA GLU A 264 21.27 12.78 8.43
C GLU A 264 21.54 11.30 8.70
N TYR A 265 21.41 10.89 9.96
CA TYR A 265 21.55 9.49 10.37
C TYR A 265 20.28 8.93 10.98
N PHE A 266 20.00 7.66 10.70
CA PHE A 266 19.00 6.84 11.37
C PHE A 266 19.60 5.51 11.77
N VAL A 267 19.01 4.89 12.77
CA VAL A 267 19.24 3.47 13.06
C VAL A 267 17.95 2.72 12.84
N SER A 268 18.03 1.49 12.38
CA SER A 268 16.93 0.54 12.35
C SER A 268 17.34 -0.73 13.07
N CYS A 269 16.36 -1.38 13.68
CA CYS A 269 16.58 -2.49 14.58
C CYS A 269 15.55 -3.59 14.33
N ASP A 270 16.03 -4.82 14.22
CA ASP A 270 15.25 -6.04 14.41
C ASP A 270 15.63 -6.65 15.77
N TYR A 271 14.63 -6.85 16.63
CA TYR A 271 14.82 -7.18 18.04
C TYR A 271 14.60 -8.67 18.28
N GLY A 272 15.63 -9.33 18.81
CA GLY A 272 15.60 -10.73 19.22
C GLY A 272 16.23 -10.92 20.61
N THR A 273 15.48 -11.52 21.53
CA THR A 273 16.03 -11.98 22.82
C THR A 273 16.70 -13.34 22.69
N GLN A 274 16.05 -14.28 21.99
CA GLN A 274 16.59 -15.60 21.64
C GLN A 274 17.17 -15.64 20.21
N ASN A 275 16.55 -14.91 19.29
CA ASN A 275 17.04 -14.72 17.92
C ASN A 275 18.07 -13.57 17.87
N ALA A 276 18.67 -13.35 16.71
CA ALA A 276 19.70 -12.31 16.58
C ALA A 276 19.12 -10.89 16.78
N MET A 277 19.85 -10.08 17.54
CA MET A 277 19.67 -8.63 17.62
C MET A 277 20.47 -7.97 16.49
N VAL A 278 19.81 -7.13 15.69
CA VAL A 278 20.44 -6.45 14.54
C VAL A 278 20.28 -4.94 14.62
N TYR A 279 21.35 -4.21 14.33
CA TYR A 279 21.29 -2.77 14.03
C TYR A 279 21.84 -2.48 12.64
N GLY A 280 21.17 -1.61 11.89
CA GLY A 280 21.74 -0.95 10.71
C GLY A 280 21.85 0.54 10.94
N LEU A 281 23.05 1.09 10.77
CA LEU A 281 23.26 2.54 10.74
C LEU A 281 23.06 3.03 9.30
N TRP A 282 22.09 3.91 9.09
CA TRP A 282 21.77 4.47 7.79
C TRP A 282 22.15 5.95 7.72
N GLY A 283 22.98 6.31 6.74
CA GLY A 283 23.41 7.68 6.46
C GLY A 283 22.79 8.20 5.17
N LYS A 284 22.23 9.41 5.20
CA LYS A 284 21.65 10.07 4.02
C LYS A 284 22.67 10.99 3.34
N CYS A 285 22.84 10.85 2.03
CA CYS A 285 23.53 11.81 1.18
C CYS A 285 22.55 12.49 0.22
N ILE A 286 22.96 13.64 -0.32
CA ILE A 286 22.26 14.32 -1.41
C ILE A 286 23.16 14.24 -2.64
N GLU A 287 22.78 13.41 -3.62
CA GLU A 287 23.55 13.19 -4.83
C GLU A 287 22.74 13.66 -6.04
N LYS A 288 23.30 14.58 -6.82
CA LYS A 288 22.62 15.18 -8.00
C LYS A 288 21.21 15.70 -7.67
N GLY A 289 21.00 16.19 -6.45
CA GLY A 289 19.72 16.71 -5.97
C GLY A 289 18.72 15.65 -5.49
N GLU A 290 19.09 14.37 -5.47
CA GLU A 290 18.26 13.27 -4.99
C GLU A 290 18.78 12.73 -3.64
N GLU A 291 17.87 12.27 -2.77
CA GLU A 291 18.26 11.66 -1.50
C GLU A 291 18.68 10.20 -1.75
N VAL A 292 19.92 9.87 -1.39
CA VAL A 292 20.50 8.53 -1.41
C VAL A 292 20.80 8.10 0.02
N TRP A 293 20.58 6.84 0.35
CA TRP A 293 20.82 6.28 1.68
C TRP A 293 21.83 5.14 1.62
N TYR A 294 22.79 5.17 2.53
CA TYR A 294 23.82 4.15 2.67
C TYR A 294 23.62 3.42 3.99
N LYS A 295 23.58 2.08 3.97
CA LYS A 295 23.82 1.29 5.18
C LYS A 295 25.32 1.38 5.46
N VAL A 296 25.68 2.23 6.43
CA VAL A 296 27.06 2.64 6.72
C VAL A 296 27.84 1.51 7.38
N LYS A 297 27.19 0.83 8.33
CA LYS A 297 27.70 -0.34 9.04
C LYS A 297 26.53 -1.09 9.66
N GLU A 298 26.79 -2.31 10.09
CA GLU A 298 25.82 -3.17 10.74
C GLU A 298 26.36 -3.74 12.05
N TYR A 299 25.44 -4.15 12.91
CA TYR A 299 25.69 -4.89 14.13
C TYR A 299 24.81 -6.13 14.11
N ARG A 300 25.37 -7.27 14.52
CA ARG A 300 24.65 -8.53 14.72
C ARG A 300 25.13 -9.15 16.02
N TYR A 301 24.19 -9.58 16.84
CA TYR A 301 24.48 -10.40 18.03
C TYR A 301 23.44 -11.50 18.16
N SER A 302 23.87 -12.75 18.16
CA SER A 302 23.01 -13.91 18.33
C SER A 302 23.36 -14.60 19.63
N GLY A 303 22.47 -14.52 20.63
CA GLY A 303 22.68 -15.20 21.92
C GLY A 303 22.75 -16.72 21.79
N ARG A 304 22.23 -17.29 20.69
CA ARG A 304 22.35 -18.71 20.36
C ARG A 304 23.73 -19.06 19.83
N GLU A 305 24.35 -18.20 19.02
CA GLU A 305 25.71 -18.42 18.48
C GLU A 305 26.78 -18.17 19.55
N THR A 306 26.53 -17.23 20.46
CA THR A 306 27.48 -16.87 21.54
C THR A 306 27.22 -17.60 22.86
N GLU A 307 26.19 -18.44 22.91
CA GLU A 307 25.69 -19.14 24.12
C GLU A 307 25.40 -18.21 25.32
N LYS A 308 25.29 -16.91 25.08
CA LYS A 308 25.08 -15.88 26.10
C LYS A 308 23.99 -14.92 25.67
N GLN A 309 22.89 -14.86 26.44
CA GLN A 309 21.85 -13.87 26.21
C GLN A 309 22.30 -12.49 26.71
N LYS A 310 21.81 -11.44 26.05
CA LYS A 310 21.95 -10.05 26.49
C LYS A 310 20.61 -9.51 26.93
N THR A 311 20.64 -8.70 27.98
CA THR A 311 19.50 -7.91 28.46
C THR A 311 19.26 -6.69 27.59
N ASP A 312 18.08 -6.07 27.70
CA ASP A 312 17.78 -4.81 27.02
C ASP A 312 18.79 -3.70 27.35
N GLN A 313 19.31 -3.68 28.58
CA GLN A 313 20.31 -2.71 29.02
C GLN A 313 21.66 -2.93 28.33
N GLU A 314 22.13 -4.18 28.22
CA GLU A 314 23.35 -4.50 27.48
C GLU A 314 23.20 -4.17 25.99
N TYR A 315 22.04 -4.48 25.39
CA TYR A 315 21.75 -4.10 24.01
C TYR A 315 21.73 -2.59 23.80
N TYR A 316 21.25 -1.83 24.79
CA TYR A 316 21.30 -0.37 24.75
C TYR A 316 22.73 0.15 24.85
N GLU A 317 23.58 -0.43 25.69
CA GLU A 317 25.00 -0.06 25.78
C GLU A 317 25.74 -0.37 24.48
N ASP A 318 25.43 -1.49 23.82
CA ASP A 318 25.94 -1.80 22.49
C ASP A 318 25.43 -0.79 21.45
N PHE A 319 24.16 -0.38 21.53
CA PHE A 319 23.59 0.65 20.67
C PHE A 319 24.36 1.97 20.82
N GLU A 320 24.65 2.40 22.05
CA GLU A 320 25.41 3.63 22.31
C GLU A 320 26.83 3.55 21.73
N LYS A 321 27.52 2.42 21.94
CA LYS A 321 28.83 2.17 21.32
C LYS A 321 28.75 2.15 19.79
N PHE A 322 27.69 1.56 19.24
CA PHE A 322 27.48 1.44 17.80
C PHE A 322 27.26 2.80 17.14
N VAL A 323 26.50 3.70 17.77
CA VAL A 323 26.22 5.04 17.20
C VAL A 323 27.31 6.07 17.53
N GLY A 324 27.99 5.92 18.66
CA GLY A 324 28.97 6.90 19.16
C GLY A 324 28.36 8.30 19.27
N ASP A 325 29.13 9.32 18.89
CA ASP A 325 28.71 10.74 18.95
C ASP A 325 27.84 11.19 17.77
N LEU A 326 27.41 10.27 16.89
CA LEU A 326 26.64 10.63 15.71
C LEU A 326 25.27 11.21 16.09
N PRO A 327 24.82 12.29 15.42
CA PRO A 327 23.51 12.88 15.68
C PRO A 327 22.40 12.05 15.04
N ILE A 328 22.00 10.96 15.72
CA ILE A 328 20.96 10.06 15.26
C ILE A 328 19.59 10.75 15.33
N ARG A 329 18.97 10.98 14.17
CA ARG A 329 17.65 11.60 14.07
C ARG A 329 16.54 10.74 14.66
N GLY A 330 16.73 9.43 14.64
CA GLY A 330 15.95 8.50 15.43
C GLY A 330 16.14 7.05 15.03
N THR A 331 15.54 6.19 15.82
CA THR A 331 15.68 4.74 15.75
C THR A 331 14.36 4.12 15.34
N VAL A 332 14.36 3.31 14.28
CA VAL A 332 13.20 2.54 13.84
C VAL A 332 13.23 1.18 14.49
N VAL A 333 12.17 0.81 15.20
CA VAL A 333 12.12 -0.44 15.99
C VAL A 333 10.79 -1.15 15.72
N ASP A 334 10.81 -2.48 15.65
CA ASP A 334 9.58 -3.26 15.56
C ASP A 334 8.64 -2.93 16.73
N PRO A 335 7.34 -2.67 16.48
CA PRO A 335 6.37 -2.36 17.52
C PRO A 335 6.24 -3.39 18.65
N SER A 336 6.62 -4.65 18.41
CA SER A 336 6.57 -5.76 19.38
C SER A 336 7.68 -5.68 20.44
N ALA A 337 8.78 -4.96 20.20
CA ALA A 337 9.88 -4.78 21.13
C ALA A 337 9.58 -3.71 22.20
N ALA A 338 8.47 -3.86 22.93
CA ALA A 338 7.94 -2.82 23.81
C ALA A 338 8.90 -2.42 24.94
N SER A 339 9.61 -3.39 25.53
CA SER A 339 10.58 -3.15 26.60
C SER A 339 11.79 -2.33 26.12
N PHE A 340 12.38 -2.73 24.99
CA PHE A 340 13.51 -2.00 24.39
C PHE A 340 13.10 -0.61 23.90
N ILE A 341 11.89 -0.46 23.34
CA ILE A 341 11.33 0.86 23.00
C ILE A 341 11.25 1.76 24.23
N ALA A 342 10.73 1.25 25.34
CA ALA A 342 10.62 2.02 26.58
C ALA A 342 12.00 2.45 27.10
N LEU A 343 13.01 1.57 27.00
CA LEU A 343 14.38 1.87 27.39
C LEU A 343 15.02 2.96 26.53
N LEU A 344 14.88 2.89 25.20
CA LEU A 344 15.37 3.94 24.28
C LEU A 344 14.72 5.30 24.59
N VAL A 345 13.40 5.32 24.81
CA VAL A 345 12.67 6.55 25.13
C VAL A 345 13.08 7.12 26.49
N ARG A 346 13.26 6.28 27.51
CA ARG A 346 13.75 6.68 28.84
C ARG A 346 15.12 7.35 28.75
N ASN A 347 15.98 6.87 27.85
CA ASN A 347 17.29 7.45 27.56
C ASN A 347 17.25 8.56 26.49
N LYS A 348 16.08 9.18 26.27
CA LYS A 348 15.88 10.33 25.37
C LYS A 348 16.23 10.06 23.90
N ARG A 349 16.32 8.79 23.48
CA ARG A 349 16.45 8.41 22.06
C ARG A 349 15.09 8.49 21.39
N LYS A 350 15.04 9.09 20.20
CA LYS A 350 13.80 9.25 19.45
C LYS A 350 13.45 7.95 18.73
N VAL A 351 12.31 7.36 19.07
CA VAL A 351 11.85 6.10 18.47
C VAL A 351 10.73 6.30 17.44
N TYR A 352 10.82 5.59 16.33
CA TYR A 352 9.77 5.42 15.34
C TYR A 352 9.34 3.96 15.30
N LYS A 353 8.07 3.68 15.63
CA LYS A 353 7.51 2.34 15.45
C LYS A 353 7.53 1.96 13.97
N ALA A 354 8.12 0.81 13.65
CA ALA A 354 8.30 0.34 12.29
C ALA A 354 6.95 0.10 11.59
N ARG A 355 6.89 0.40 10.29
CA ARG A 355 5.81 -0.06 9.42
C ARG A 355 6.12 -1.48 8.97
N ASN A 356 5.74 -2.46 9.78
CA ASN A 356 6.16 -3.85 9.62
C ASN A 356 5.30 -4.70 8.66
N ASN A 357 4.46 -4.10 7.79
CA ASN A 357 3.75 -4.87 6.77
C ASN A 357 4.76 -5.52 5.80
N VAL A 358 4.87 -6.85 5.85
CA VAL A 358 5.91 -7.62 5.15
C VAL A 358 5.85 -7.42 3.63
N LYS A 359 4.70 -7.71 3.01
CA LYS A 359 4.52 -7.60 1.54
C LYS A 359 4.74 -6.19 1.00
N GLU A 360 4.19 -5.16 1.66
CA GLU A 360 4.43 -3.76 1.28
C GLU A 360 5.92 -3.39 1.48
N GLY A 361 6.53 -3.86 2.57
CA GLY A 361 7.93 -3.60 2.89
C GLY A 361 8.88 -4.19 1.86
N ILE A 362 8.75 -5.48 1.53
CA ILE A 362 9.55 -6.16 0.51
C ILE A 362 9.43 -5.43 -0.83
N GLY A 363 8.21 -5.09 -1.26
CA GLY A 363 8.00 -4.34 -2.49
C GLY A 363 8.71 -2.98 -2.50
N ASN A 364 8.69 -2.26 -1.37
CA ASN A 364 9.36 -0.96 -1.25
C ASN A 364 10.89 -1.07 -1.22
N VAL A 365 11.46 -2.13 -0.63
CA VAL A 365 12.90 -2.42 -0.69
C VAL A 365 13.31 -2.72 -2.13
N GLY A 366 12.57 -3.58 -2.85
CA GLY A 366 12.86 -3.87 -4.26
C GLY A 366 12.83 -2.62 -5.15
N VAL A 367 11.87 -1.70 -4.92
CA VAL A 367 11.85 -0.41 -5.62
C VAL A 367 13.07 0.45 -5.24
N ALA A 368 13.46 0.48 -3.97
CA ALA A 368 14.61 1.27 -3.52
C ALA A 368 15.93 0.78 -4.13
N LEU A 369 16.10 -0.54 -4.27
CA LEU A 369 17.22 -1.16 -5.00
C LEU A 369 17.19 -0.78 -6.49
N ASN A 370 16.10 -1.10 -7.19
CA ASN A 370 15.96 -0.84 -8.63
C ASN A 370 16.14 0.65 -9.03
N THR A 371 15.81 1.57 -8.13
CA THR A 371 15.91 3.01 -8.36
C THR A 371 17.20 3.64 -7.82
N GLY A 372 18.10 2.85 -7.21
CA GLY A 372 19.37 3.33 -6.68
C GLY A 372 19.21 4.32 -5.53
N ILE A 373 18.17 4.16 -4.70
CA ILE A 373 17.92 5.00 -3.51
C ILE A 373 18.70 4.48 -2.30
N ILE A 374 18.99 3.18 -2.26
CA ILE A 374 19.74 2.54 -1.18
C ILE A 374 20.98 1.83 -1.69
N TYR A 375 22.08 1.94 -0.94
CA TYR A 375 23.34 1.24 -1.15
C TYR A 375 23.86 0.71 0.19
N PHE A 376 24.80 -0.23 0.13
CA PHE A 376 25.33 -0.93 1.31
C PHE A 376 26.85 -0.87 1.26
N ASN A 377 27.47 -0.43 2.36
CA ASN A 377 28.92 -0.49 2.49
C ASN A 377 29.38 -1.97 2.50
N ASP A 378 30.56 -2.23 1.94
CA ASP A 378 31.14 -3.57 1.84
C ASP A 378 31.42 -4.24 3.21
N CYS A 379 31.44 -3.48 4.30
CA CYS A 379 31.51 -4.04 5.66
C CYS A 379 30.20 -4.70 6.13
N CYS A 380 29.08 -4.56 5.41
CA CYS A 380 27.79 -5.16 5.76
C CYS A 380 27.64 -6.62 5.29
N ASN A 381 28.59 -7.47 5.69
CA ASN A 381 28.71 -8.86 5.25
C ASN A 381 27.48 -9.73 5.55
N GLU A 382 26.89 -9.61 6.73
CA GLU A 382 25.72 -10.40 7.12
C GLU A 382 24.48 -9.99 6.31
N THR A 383 24.32 -8.70 6.03
CA THR A 383 23.27 -8.24 5.10
C THR A 383 23.40 -8.89 3.72
N PHE A 384 24.62 -9.03 3.18
CA PHE A 384 24.83 -9.65 1.87
C PHE A 384 24.54 -11.16 1.88
N LYS A 385 24.93 -11.88 2.93
CA LYS A 385 24.59 -13.30 3.11
C LYS A 385 23.07 -13.50 3.10
N GLU A 386 22.33 -12.65 3.81
CA GLU A 386 20.87 -12.72 3.83
C GLU A 386 20.26 -12.36 2.46
N PHE A 387 20.75 -11.35 1.76
CA PHE A 387 20.29 -11.06 0.38
C PHE A 387 20.43 -12.27 -0.56
N ALA A 388 21.50 -13.05 -0.41
CA ALA A 388 21.77 -14.23 -1.23
C ALA A 388 20.93 -15.48 -0.85
N SER A 389 20.26 -15.47 0.31
CA SER A 389 19.54 -16.64 0.85
C SER A 389 18.07 -16.38 1.19
N TYR A 390 17.61 -15.12 1.16
CA TYR A 390 16.25 -14.76 1.52
C TYR A 390 15.25 -15.12 0.41
N ILE A 391 14.48 -16.19 0.65
CA ILE A 391 13.57 -16.82 -0.32
C ILE A 391 12.10 -16.77 0.11
N TRP A 392 11.21 -16.95 -0.86
CA TRP A 392 9.77 -17.13 -0.61
C TRP A 392 9.49 -18.51 0.03
N ASP A 393 8.55 -18.58 0.97
CA ASP A 393 8.06 -19.84 1.54
C ASP A 393 7.08 -20.51 0.56
N GLU A 394 7.55 -21.56 -0.13
CA GLU A 394 6.79 -22.33 -1.12
C GLU A 394 5.47 -22.85 -0.55
N LYS A 395 5.45 -23.35 0.70
CA LYS A 395 4.23 -23.87 1.34
C LYS A 395 3.20 -22.77 1.58
N SER A 396 3.64 -21.56 1.90
CA SER A 396 2.74 -20.41 2.02
C SER A 396 2.22 -19.96 0.66
N VAL A 397 3.07 -19.96 -0.37
CA VAL A 397 2.67 -19.58 -1.74
C VAL A 397 1.62 -20.54 -2.29
N GLU A 398 1.76 -21.84 -2.06
CA GLU A 398 0.77 -22.87 -2.43
C GLU A 398 -0.59 -22.65 -1.75
N ARG A 399 -0.60 -22.12 -0.52
CA ARG A 399 -1.83 -21.71 0.18
C ARG A 399 -2.37 -20.35 -0.27
N GLY A 400 -1.77 -19.72 -1.27
CA GLY A 400 -2.18 -18.41 -1.79
C GLY A 400 -1.64 -17.22 -0.99
N GLU A 401 -0.67 -17.43 -0.09
CA GLU A 401 -0.06 -16.41 0.75
C GLU A 401 1.39 -16.10 0.33
N ASP A 402 1.70 -14.83 0.05
CA ASP A 402 3.09 -14.43 -0.22
C ASP A 402 3.79 -14.09 1.10
N LYS A 403 4.59 -15.02 1.62
CA LYS A 403 5.40 -14.84 2.83
C LYS A 403 6.85 -15.29 2.59
N PRO A 404 7.84 -14.60 3.18
CA PRO A 404 9.21 -15.08 3.19
C PRO A 404 9.34 -16.33 4.08
N LEU A 405 10.32 -17.18 3.77
CA LEU A 405 10.79 -18.20 4.72
C LEU A 405 11.49 -17.47 5.88
N LYS A 406 11.10 -17.79 7.12
CA LYS A 406 11.65 -17.15 8.34
C LYS A 406 12.98 -17.76 8.75
N GLU A 407 13.96 -17.67 7.87
CA GLU A 407 15.32 -18.14 8.07
C GLU A 407 16.29 -17.10 7.53
N ASN A 408 17.27 -16.69 8.34
CA ASN A 408 18.27 -15.68 7.99
C ASN A 408 17.65 -14.38 7.43
N ASP A 409 16.68 -13.82 8.16
CA ASP A 409 15.89 -12.66 7.73
C ASP A 409 16.04 -11.41 8.60
N HIS A 410 16.96 -11.41 9.57
CA HIS A 410 17.08 -10.34 10.57
C HIS A 410 17.55 -9.01 9.98
N HIS A 411 18.60 -9.03 9.14
CA HIS A 411 19.06 -7.84 8.41
C HIS A 411 18.07 -7.44 7.31
N MET A 412 17.38 -8.41 6.70
CA MET A 412 16.32 -8.14 5.73
C MET A 412 15.13 -7.42 6.36
N ASP A 413 14.71 -7.84 7.55
CA ASP A 413 13.63 -7.22 8.31
C ASP A 413 14.02 -5.84 8.84
N GLU A 414 15.23 -5.69 9.36
CA GLU A 414 15.80 -4.39 9.73
C GLU A 414 15.79 -3.40 8.55
N THR A 415 16.29 -3.84 7.38
CA THR A 415 16.33 -3.03 6.15
C THR A 415 14.91 -2.68 5.70
N ARG A 416 13.99 -3.63 5.77
CA ARG A 416 12.57 -3.46 5.45
C ARG A 416 11.91 -2.41 6.36
N TYR A 417 12.18 -2.44 7.66
CA TYR A 417 11.67 -1.46 8.61
C TYR A 417 12.17 -0.06 8.29
N PHE A 418 13.45 0.09 7.99
CA PHE A 418 14.04 1.35 7.59
C PHE A 418 13.37 1.93 6.34
N VAL A 419 13.40 1.17 5.25
CA VAL A 419 12.90 1.62 3.94
C VAL A 419 11.42 1.97 4.02
N ASN A 420 10.61 1.11 4.64
CA ASN A 420 9.16 1.32 4.68
C ASN A 420 8.76 2.48 5.60
N THR A 421 9.51 2.72 6.68
CA THR A 421 9.20 3.74 7.69
C THR A 421 9.79 5.10 7.33
N VAL A 422 11.09 5.16 7.01
CA VAL A 422 11.83 6.41 6.79
C VAL A 422 11.64 6.88 5.35
N ILE A 423 12.05 6.06 4.38
CA ILE A 423 12.03 6.44 2.96
C ILE A 423 10.59 6.60 2.48
N TYR A 424 9.75 5.57 2.59
CA TYR A 424 8.38 5.63 2.06
C TYR A 424 7.36 6.18 3.07
N GLY A 425 7.65 6.08 4.37
CA GLY A 425 6.71 6.45 5.41
C GLY A 425 6.72 7.92 5.79
N LEU A 426 7.90 8.50 6.06
CA LEU A 426 8.05 9.90 6.44
C LEU A 426 7.96 10.84 5.22
N ARG A 427 8.41 10.43 4.02
CA ARG A 427 8.21 11.22 2.79
C ARG A 427 6.73 11.50 2.51
N LYS A 428 5.83 10.53 2.77
CA LYS A 428 4.36 10.72 2.63
C LYS A 428 3.83 11.83 3.57
N LYS A 429 4.41 12.01 4.77
CA LYS A 429 4.03 13.11 5.70
C LYS A 429 4.55 14.48 5.24
N LYS A 430 5.77 14.57 4.67
CA LYS A 430 6.32 15.84 4.13
C LYS A 430 5.49 16.38 2.95
N LYS A 431 5.04 15.52 2.03
CA LYS A 431 4.12 15.92 0.95
C LYS A 431 2.76 16.39 1.46
N LYS A 432 2.24 15.81 2.56
CA LYS A 432 0.99 16.24 3.20
C LYS A 432 1.08 17.68 3.75
N LYS A 433 2.17 18.02 4.47
CA LYS A 433 2.37 19.39 4.99
C LYS A 433 2.48 20.45 3.88
N ARG A 434 3.15 20.14 2.77
CA ARG A 434 3.24 21.07 1.62
C ARG A 434 1.91 21.25 0.88
N GLY A 435 1.04 20.23 0.86
CA GLY A 435 -0.29 20.31 0.24
C GLY A 435 -1.37 20.96 1.11
N GLU A 436 -1.18 21.06 2.43
CA GLU A 436 -2.06 21.78 3.35
C GLU A 436 -1.66 23.26 3.51
N ALA A 437 -0.43 23.62 3.12
CA ALA A 437 0.10 24.98 3.18
C ALA A 437 0.01 25.76 1.84
N ALA A 438 -0.62 25.19 0.80
CA ALA A 438 -0.73 25.76 -0.55
C ALA A 438 -2.17 26.13 -0.91
#